data_AF-A0A1S4C280-F1
#
_entry.id   AF-A0A1S4C280-F1
#
_cell.length_a   1.000
_cell.length_b   1.000
_cell.length_c   1.000
_cell.angle_alpha   90.00
_cell.angle_beta   90.00
_cell.angle_gamma   90.00
#
_symmetry.space_group_name_H-M   'P 1'
#
loop_
_entity.id
_entity.type
_entity.pdbx_description
1 polymer ?
#
loop_
_entity_poly.entity_id
_entity_poly.type
_entity_poly.pdbx_seq_one_letter_code
_entity_poly.pdbx_strand_id
1 'polypeptide(L)'
;MTGKEEEKEVICVEYGASPSEQVGQASGCLQSILEAPKYSFSRWTILDYSRAYNSKLITPRKVIDRFLSAVHRSSTSSMQMSFFINFDAEDMLRQATMSTNRYEQGEALSVLDGVPIAIKDEIDCMPYPTTGGTKWMHKVRGCKDDAECVRRLRSCGAILVGKTNMHELGAGTSGINPHHGTTRNPYNVARIAGGSSSGSAAVVAAGLCPAALGVDGGGSVRMPAALCGVVGFKPSFGRISHSGILPLNWTVGMVGILAATVEDALLVYAAITSPKSSDQSETAQVRFIFSSHYNLTLGIF
;
A
#
# COMPACT_ATOMS: atom_id res chain seq x y z
N MET A 1 37.90 25.92 10.51
CA MET A 1 37.54 24.62 11.08
C MET A 1 36.04 24.64 11.37
N THR A 2 35.23 24.29 10.38
CA THR A 2 33.80 24.00 10.56
C THR A 2 33.70 22.49 10.40
N GLY A 3 33.42 21.79 11.50
CA GLY A 3 33.35 20.34 11.52
C GLY A 3 32.30 19.87 10.53
N LYS A 4 32.69 19.03 9.57
CA LYS A 4 31.76 18.12 8.93
C LYS A 4 31.30 17.17 10.03
N GLU A 5 30.08 17.34 10.52
CA GLU A 5 29.38 16.22 11.14
C GLU A 5 29.32 15.12 10.06
N GLU A 6 30.04 14.03 10.27
CA GLU A 6 29.88 12.83 9.47
C GLU A 6 28.42 12.39 9.59
N GLU A 7 27.63 12.54 8.53
CA GLU A 7 26.32 11.89 8.43
C GLU A 7 26.55 10.37 8.53
N LYS A 8 26.34 9.84 9.74
CA LYS A 8 26.50 8.42 10.04
C LYS A 8 25.38 7.60 9.39
N GLU A 9 25.80 6.56 8.66
CA GLU A 9 25.03 5.41 8.14
C GLU A 9 23.84 5.69 7.21
N VAL A 10 24.13 6.27 6.04
CA VAL A 10 23.19 6.23 4.90
C VAL A 10 23.26 4.84 4.24
N ILE A 11 22.16 4.09 4.29
CA ILE A 11 22.04 2.80 3.58
C ILE A 11 21.25 3.04 2.29
N CYS A 12 21.94 2.92 1.16
CA CYS A 12 21.34 3.06 -0.16
C CYS A 12 20.73 1.72 -0.59
N VAL A 13 19.49 1.74 -1.08
CA VAL A 13 18.89 0.57 -1.72
C VAL A 13 19.33 0.53 -3.18
N GLU A 14 19.81 -0.63 -3.62
CA GLU A 14 20.48 -0.78 -4.91
C GLU A 14 19.50 -0.61 -6.08
N TYR A 15 19.95 0.14 -7.09
CA TYR A 15 19.13 0.63 -8.21
C TYR A 15 18.86 -0.42 -9.31
N GLY A 16 19.49 -1.60 -9.23
CA GLY A 16 19.28 -2.73 -10.16
C GLY A 16 18.69 -3.99 -9.52
N ALA A 17 18.42 -3.94 -8.20
CA ALA A 17 17.90 -5.07 -7.46
C ALA A 17 16.44 -5.37 -7.84
N SER A 18 16.07 -6.65 -7.79
CA SER A 18 14.69 -7.09 -7.91
C SER A 18 13.82 -6.49 -6.80
N PRO A 19 12.49 -6.39 -6.99
CA PRO A 19 11.59 -5.83 -5.96
C PRO A 19 11.73 -6.51 -4.59
N SER A 20 11.92 -7.83 -4.55
CA SER A 20 12.10 -8.60 -3.31
C SER A 20 13.44 -8.29 -2.64
N GLU A 21 14.53 -8.13 -3.39
CA GLU A 21 15.84 -7.73 -2.87
C GLU A 21 15.80 -6.30 -2.29
N GLN A 22 15.13 -5.36 -2.96
CA GLN A 22 14.96 -3.99 -2.45
C GLN A 22 14.18 -3.97 -1.13
N VAL A 23 13.14 -4.80 -1.03
CA VAL A 23 12.37 -5.02 0.21
C VAL A 23 13.25 -5.66 1.29
N GLY A 24 14.10 -6.62 0.93
CA GLY A 24 15.06 -7.25 1.85
C GLY A 24 16.05 -6.26 2.44
N GLN A 25 16.65 -5.41 1.59
CA GLN A 25 17.55 -4.34 2.01
C GLN A 25 16.85 -3.35 2.96
N ALA A 26 15.65 -2.88 2.60
CA ALA A 26 14.86 -1.98 3.44
C ALA A 26 14.47 -2.63 4.79
N SER A 27 14.10 -3.91 4.79
CA SER A 27 13.78 -4.65 6.01
C SER A 27 15.00 -4.83 6.92
N GLY A 28 16.19 -5.07 6.36
CA GLY A 28 17.43 -5.18 7.13
C GLY A 28 17.74 -3.91 7.92
N CYS A 29 17.46 -2.75 7.32
CA CYS A 29 17.66 -1.45 7.97
C CYS A 29 16.66 -1.17 9.12
N LEU A 30 15.48 -1.77 9.08
CA LEU A 30 14.46 -1.58 10.13
C LEU A 30 14.76 -2.41 11.38
N GLN A 31 15.37 -3.59 11.23
CA GLN A 31 15.66 -4.48 12.36
C GLN A 31 16.68 -3.89 13.35
N SER A 32 17.49 -2.92 12.94
CA SER A 32 18.45 -2.24 13.81
C SER A 32 17.84 -1.14 14.68
N ILE A 33 16.56 -0.77 14.49
CA ILE A 33 15.94 0.44 15.06
C ILE A 33 14.73 0.13 15.96
N LEU A 34 14.10 -1.02 15.81
CA LEU A 34 12.81 -1.30 16.46
C LEU A 34 12.96 -1.65 17.96
N GLU A 35 12.75 -0.65 18.81
CA GLU A 35 12.34 -0.87 20.20
C GLU A 35 10.85 -1.22 20.27
N ALA A 36 10.47 -2.12 21.19
CA ALA A 36 9.07 -2.49 21.38
C ALA A 36 8.22 -1.27 21.82
N PRO A 37 7.05 -1.04 21.21
CA PRO A 37 6.23 0.12 21.54
C PRO A 37 5.75 0.05 23.00
N LYS A 38 5.88 1.17 23.72
CA LYS A 38 5.43 1.36 25.12
C LYS A 38 3.91 1.63 25.26
N TYR A 39 3.13 1.50 24.19
CA TYR A 39 1.72 1.87 24.15
C TYR A 39 0.78 0.67 24.26
N SER A 40 -0.44 0.88 24.75
CA SER A 40 -1.43 -0.19 24.98
C SER A 40 -2.13 -0.70 23.71
N PHE A 41 -2.08 0.06 22.61
CA PHE A 41 -2.64 -0.34 21.32
C PHE A 41 -1.63 -0.10 20.19
N SER A 42 -1.37 -1.12 19.38
CA SER A 42 -0.65 -1.00 18.11
C SER A 42 -1.39 -1.74 17.00
N ARG A 43 -1.22 -1.26 15.76
CA ARG A 43 -1.65 -1.99 14.56
C ARG A 43 -0.61 -3.07 14.24
N TRP A 44 -1.05 -4.14 13.59
CA TRP A 44 -0.16 -5.18 13.07
C TRP A 44 0.62 -4.62 11.87
N THR A 45 1.95 -4.74 11.93
CA THR A 45 2.86 -4.30 10.86
C THR A 45 3.12 -5.42 9.86
N ILE A 46 3.63 -5.08 8.67
CA ILE A 46 4.11 -6.03 7.66
C ILE A 46 5.09 -7.05 8.26
N LEU A 47 6.01 -6.58 9.10
CA LEU A 47 6.98 -7.46 9.78
C LEU A 47 6.32 -8.39 10.80
N ASP A 48 5.26 -7.96 11.48
CA ASP A 48 4.53 -8.84 12.39
C ASP A 48 3.80 -9.97 11.64
N TYR A 49 3.19 -9.67 10.48
CA TYR A 49 2.63 -10.71 9.59
C TYR A 49 3.71 -11.70 9.17
N SER A 50 4.83 -11.21 8.63
CA SER A 50 5.94 -12.06 8.19
C SER A 50 6.51 -12.93 9.33
N ARG A 51 6.69 -12.36 10.53
CA ARG A 51 7.12 -13.12 11.72
C ARG A 51 6.11 -14.19 12.13
N ALA A 52 4.81 -13.87 12.10
CA ALA A 52 3.75 -14.82 12.44
C ALA A 52 3.65 -15.98 11.42
N TYR A 53 3.90 -15.71 10.14
CA TYR A 53 3.93 -16.73 9.08
C TYR A 53 5.18 -17.63 9.20
N ASN A 54 6.36 -17.04 9.38
CA ASN A 54 7.61 -17.80 9.55
C ASN A 54 7.60 -18.70 10.79
N SER A 55 7.01 -18.22 11.89
CA SER A 55 6.87 -19.00 13.13
C SER A 55 5.72 -20.02 13.09
N LYS A 56 4.96 -20.10 11.98
CA LYS A 56 3.79 -20.96 11.80
C LYS A 56 2.66 -20.70 12.82
N LEU A 57 2.65 -19.52 13.45
CA LEU A 57 1.59 -19.10 14.38
C LEU A 57 0.25 -18.97 13.66
N ILE A 58 0.29 -18.50 12.42
CA ILE A 58 -0.86 -18.37 11.52
C ILE A 58 -0.36 -18.48 10.07
N THR A 59 -1.24 -18.82 9.13
CA THR A 59 -0.91 -18.85 7.70
C THR A 59 -1.55 -17.68 6.95
N PRO A 60 -0.97 -17.25 5.81
CA PRO A 60 -1.60 -16.28 4.92
C PRO A 60 -3.05 -16.66 4.56
N ARG A 61 -3.29 -17.95 4.29
CA ARG A 61 -4.62 -18.51 3.99
C ARG A 61 -5.62 -18.29 5.13
N LYS A 62 -5.21 -18.41 6.39
CA LYS A 62 -6.08 -18.15 7.55
C LYS A 62 -6.29 -16.66 7.81
N VAL A 63 -5.29 -15.83 7.51
CA VAL A 63 -5.44 -14.36 7.56
C VAL A 63 -6.48 -13.89 6.55
N ILE A 64 -6.45 -14.40 5.31
CA ILE A 64 -7.40 -14.00 4.28
C ILE A 64 -8.83 -14.48 4.58
N ASP A 65 -9.05 -15.65 5.20
CA ASP A 65 -10.38 -16.02 5.70
C ASP A 65 -10.97 -14.98 6.67
N ARG A 66 -10.13 -14.54 7.62
CA ARG A 66 -10.52 -13.54 8.63
C ARG A 66 -10.74 -12.18 7.98
N PHE A 67 -9.91 -11.82 6.99
CA PHE A 67 -10.09 -10.62 6.19
C PHE A 67 -11.44 -10.61 5.48
N LEU A 68 -11.78 -11.68 4.75
CA LEU A 68 -13.07 -11.79 4.04
C LEU A 68 -14.25 -11.69 5.01
N SER A 69 -14.16 -12.36 6.16
CA SER A 69 -15.17 -12.26 7.23
C SER A 69 -15.33 -10.82 7.74
N ALA A 70 -14.23 -10.07 7.88
CA ALA A 70 -14.26 -8.67 8.29
C ALA A 70 -14.84 -7.75 7.20
N VAL A 71 -14.48 -7.97 5.93
CA VAL A 71 -15.05 -7.25 4.78
C VAL A 71 -16.56 -7.45 4.71
N HIS A 72 -17.03 -8.70 4.79
CA HIS A 72 -18.47 -8.99 4.81
C HIS A 72 -19.19 -8.27 5.95
N ARG A 73 -18.60 -8.28 7.15
CA ARG A 73 -19.18 -7.59 8.30
C ARG A 73 -19.25 -6.08 8.10
N SER A 74 -18.21 -5.48 7.50
CA SER A 74 -18.14 -4.04 7.22
C SER A 74 -19.17 -3.56 6.20
N SER A 75 -19.65 -4.46 5.33
CA SER A 75 -20.65 -4.18 4.30
C SER A 75 -22.10 -4.40 4.77
N THR A 76 -22.32 -4.87 6.00
CA THR A 76 -23.66 -5.03 6.56
C THR A 76 -24.40 -3.70 6.67
N SER A 77 -25.74 -3.73 6.68
CA SER A 77 -26.59 -2.55 6.81
C SER A 77 -26.33 -1.77 8.12
N SER A 78 -25.82 -2.42 9.17
CA SER A 78 -25.45 -1.78 10.43
C SER A 78 -24.18 -0.93 10.37
N MET A 79 -23.26 -1.21 9.45
CA MET A 79 -21.98 -0.49 9.35
C MET A 79 -21.84 0.32 8.06
N GLN A 80 -22.12 -0.30 6.90
CA GLN A 80 -22.04 0.33 5.57
C GLN A 80 -20.74 1.12 5.34
N MET A 81 -19.60 0.47 5.58
CA MET A 81 -18.30 1.13 5.53
C MET A 81 -17.82 1.45 4.11
N SER A 82 -18.31 0.73 3.09
CA SER A 82 -17.95 0.91 1.67
C SER A 82 -16.44 1.02 1.42
N PHE A 83 -15.65 0.07 1.93
CA PHE A 83 -14.20 0.02 1.76
C PHE A 83 -13.77 -0.36 0.32
N PHE A 84 -14.49 -1.26 -0.32
CA PHE A 84 -14.14 -1.82 -1.64
C PHE A 84 -15.24 -1.55 -2.67
N ILE A 85 -14.84 -1.33 -3.92
CA ILE A 85 -15.72 -1.35 -5.10
C ILE A 85 -15.77 -2.77 -5.68
N ASN A 86 -14.62 -3.45 -5.70
CA ASN A 86 -14.51 -4.79 -6.29
C ASN A 86 -13.51 -5.63 -5.48
N PHE A 87 -13.86 -6.87 -5.21
CA PHE A 87 -12.97 -7.90 -4.66
C PHE A 87 -13.50 -9.28 -5.08
N ASP A 88 -12.62 -10.27 -5.10
CA ASP A 88 -12.93 -11.64 -5.48
C ASP A 88 -12.36 -12.57 -4.41
N ALA A 89 -13.26 -13.24 -3.68
CA ALA A 89 -12.89 -14.13 -2.59
C ALA A 89 -12.04 -15.31 -3.08
N GLU A 90 -12.36 -15.87 -4.24
CA GLU A 90 -11.64 -17.02 -4.78
C GLU A 90 -10.23 -16.62 -5.22
N ASP A 91 -10.07 -15.47 -5.88
CA ASP A 91 -8.74 -14.97 -6.24
C ASP A 91 -7.89 -14.68 -5.00
N MET A 92 -8.46 -14.05 -3.97
CA MET A 92 -7.77 -13.80 -2.71
C MET A 92 -7.34 -15.09 -2.01
N LEU A 93 -8.23 -16.09 -1.94
CA LEU A 93 -7.93 -17.38 -1.32
C LEU A 93 -6.90 -18.17 -2.11
N ARG A 94 -6.93 -18.09 -3.45
CA ARG A 94 -5.92 -18.67 -4.33
C ARG A 94 -4.54 -18.06 -4.09
N GLN A 95 -4.43 -16.73 -4.10
CA GLN A 95 -3.18 -16.02 -3.78
C GLN A 95 -2.65 -16.42 -2.39
N ALA A 96 -3.54 -16.48 -1.38
CA ALA A 96 -3.19 -16.85 -0.02
C ALA A 96 -2.73 -18.30 0.13
N THR A 97 -3.32 -19.21 -0.62
CA THR A 97 -2.92 -20.62 -0.67
C THR A 97 -1.53 -20.74 -1.27
N MET A 98 -1.26 -20.05 -2.39
CA MET A 98 0.08 -20.05 -3.00
C MET A 98 1.15 -19.50 -2.04
N SER A 99 0.85 -18.42 -1.31
CA SER A 99 1.76 -17.88 -0.29
C SER A 99 1.95 -18.84 0.87
N THR A 100 0.88 -19.49 1.34
CA THR A 100 0.96 -20.48 2.43
C THR A 100 1.89 -21.63 2.04
N ASN A 101 1.77 -22.16 0.81
CA ASN A 101 2.64 -23.23 0.33
C ASN A 101 4.13 -22.81 0.30
N ARG A 102 4.42 -21.57 -0.13
CA ARG A 102 5.79 -21.03 -0.09
C ARG A 102 6.34 -20.97 1.34
N TYR A 103 5.55 -20.52 2.30
CA TYR A 103 5.95 -20.53 3.72
C TYR A 103 6.16 -21.95 4.26
N GLU A 104 5.33 -22.91 3.88
CA GLU A 104 5.50 -24.32 4.27
C GLU A 104 6.80 -24.94 3.72
N GLN A 105 7.20 -24.51 2.52
CA GLN A 105 8.42 -24.94 1.83
C GLN A 105 9.67 -24.16 2.26
N GLY A 106 9.53 -23.06 3.00
CA GLY A 106 10.64 -22.17 3.35
C GLY A 106 11.10 -21.27 2.19
N GLU A 107 10.22 -21.04 1.20
CA GLU A 107 10.48 -20.34 -0.05
C GLU A 107 9.70 -19.01 -0.14
N ALA A 108 9.47 -18.34 1.00
CA ALA A 108 8.82 -17.04 1.02
C ALA A 108 9.61 -16.00 0.20
N LEU A 109 8.92 -15.24 -0.65
CA LEU A 109 9.56 -14.37 -1.64
C LEU A 109 10.17 -13.09 -1.03
N SER A 110 9.56 -12.57 0.03
CA SER A 110 10.03 -11.39 0.77
C SER A 110 9.24 -11.23 2.08
N VAL A 111 9.51 -10.18 2.86
CA VAL A 111 8.66 -9.84 4.03
C VAL A 111 7.25 -9.37 3.67
N LEU A 112 6.96 -9.12 2.38
CA LEU A 112 5.62 -8.84 1.88
C LEU A 112 4.86 -10.11 1.45
N ASP A 113 5.51 -11.28 1.43
CA ASP A 113 4.84 -12.50 1.00
C ASP A 113 3.65 -12.82 1.92
N GLY A 114 2.47 -12.99 1.35
CA GLY A 114 1.26 -13.30 2.10
C GLY A 114 0.62 -12.12 2.83
N VAL A 115 1.17 -10.91 2.69
CA VAL A 115 0.63 -9.71 3.31
C VAL A 115 -0.51 -9.15 2.45
N PRO A 116 -1.71 -8.87 3.01
CA PRO A 116 -2.79 -8.24 2.27
C PRO A 116 -2.46 -6.79 1.95
N ILE A 117 -2.58 -6.38 0.69
CA ILE A 117 -2.40 -5.00 0.23
C ILE A 117 -3.59 -4.61 -0.65
N ALA A 118 -4.27 -3.52 -0.29
CA ALA A 118 -5.44 -3.04 -1.04
C ALA A 118 -5.02 -2.02 -2.11
N ILE A 119 -5.70 -2.03 -3.26
CA ILE A 119 -5.31 -1.23 -4.43
C ILE A 119 -6.42 -0.26 -4.79
N LYS A 120 -6.12 1.05 -4.96
CA LYS A 120 -7.14 2.01 -5.38
C LYS A 120 -7.70 1.69 -6.76
N ASP A 121 -9.00 1.94 -6.94
CA ASP A 121 -9.71 1.51 -8.15
C ASP A 121 -9.24 2.15 -9.47
N GLU A 122 -8.51 3.27 -9.43
CA GLU A 122 -7.89 3.89 -10.62
C GLU A 122 -6.53 3.29 -11.02
N ILE A 123 -6.07 2.27 -10.30
CA ILE A 123 -4.84 1.51 -10.55
C ILE A 123 -5.21 0.15 -11.14
N ASP A 124 -4.61 -0.23 -12.27
CA ASP A 124 -4.80 -1.54 -12.89
C ASP A 124 -4.26 -2.66 -12.00
N CYS A 125 -5.10 -3.67 -11.76
CA CYS A 125 -4.79 -4.81 -10.91
C CYS A 125 -5.65 -5.99 -11.32
N MET A 126 -5.07 -6.94 -12.02
CA MET A 126 -5.74 -8.16 -12.46
C MET A 126 -6.09 -9.06 -11.26
N PRO A 127 -7.24 -9.76 -11.31
CA PRO A 127 -8.21 -9.83 -12.42
C PRO A 127 -9.30 -8.74 -12.37
N TYR A 128 -9.18 -7.75 -11.49
CA TYR A 128 -10.26 -6.79 -11.23
C TYR A 128 -10.38 -5.73 -12.32
N PRO A 129 -11.60 -5.25 -12.63
CA PRO A 129 -11.77 -4.08 -13.49
C PRO A 129 -11.19 -2.82 -12.83
N THR A 130 -10.79 -1.86 -13.66
CA THR A 130 -10.41 -0.50 -13.25
C THR A 130 -11.53 0.43 -13.63
N THR A 131 -12.28 0.93 -12.64
CA THR A 131 -13.48 1.75 -12.92
C THR A 131 -13.28 3.25 -12.66
N GLY A 132 -12.22 3.63 -11.94
CA GLY A 132 -12.03 4.99 -11.47
C GLY A 132 -13.17 5.47 -10.57
N GLY A 133 -13.84 4.58 -9.86
CA GLY A 133 -15.05 4.88 -9.08
C GLY A 133 -16.32 5.11 -9.90
N THR A 134 -16.29 4.91 -11.23
CA THR A 134 -17.45 5.09 -12.12
C THR A 134 -18.26 3.80 -12.29
N LYS A 135 -19.42 3.86 -12.97
CA LYS A 135 -20.20 2.67 -13.40
C LYS A 135 -19.91 2.21 -14.84
N TRP A 136 -19.10 2.94 -15.61
CA TRP A 136 -19.01 2.74 -17.06
C TRP A 136 -17.59 2.55 -17.59
N MET A 137 -16.55 3.01 -16.90
CA MET A 137 -15.17 3.00 -17.42
C MET A 137 -14.71 1.60 -17.89
N HIS A 138 -15.04 0.55 -17.14
CA HIS A 138 -14.70 -0.83 -17.50
C HIS A 138 -15.29 -1.31 -18.84
N LYS A 139 -16.36 -0.66 -19.33
CA LYS A 139 -17.00 -0.99 -20.61
C LYS A 139 -16.23 -0.43 -21.81
N VAL A 140 -15.42 0.60 -21.60
CA VAL A 140 -14.65 1.28 -22.66
C VAL A 140 -13.14 1.09 -22.51
N ARG A 141 -12.67 0.73 -21.31
CA ARG A 141 -11.27 0.45 -21.00
C ARG A 141 -11.18 -0.83 -20.16
N GLY A 142 -10.79 -1.93 -20.80
CA GLY A 142 -10.45 -3.16 -20.10
C GLY A 142 -9.11 -3.04 -19.37
N CYS A 143 -9.02 -3.61 -18.17
CA CYS A 143 -7.76 -3.88 -17.49
C CYS A 143 -7.10 -5.07 -18.21
N LYS A 144 -6.00 -4.84 -18.91
CA LYS A 144 -5.31 -5.88 -19.69
C LYS A 144 -4.21 -6.58 -18.90
N ASP A 145 -3.51 -5.82 -18.07
CA ASP A 145 -2.36 -6.24 -17.29
C ASP A 145 -2.33 -5.48 -15.96
N ASP A 146 -1.50 -5.93 -15.02
CA ASP A 146 -1.22 -5.18 -13.79
C ASP A 146 -0.50 -3.85 -14.08
N ALA A 147 -0.82 -2.81 -13.31
CA ALA A 147 0.03 -1.63 -13.22
C ALA A 147 1.43 -2.02 -12.75
N GLU A 148 2.46 -1.24 -13.11
CA GLU A 148 3.84 -1.57 -12.77
C GLU A 148 4.06 -1.70 -11.25
N CYS A 149 3.47 -0.80 -10.45
CA CYS A 149 3.53 -0.90 -9.00
C CYS A 149 2.86 -2.17 -8.45
N VAL A 150 1.78 -2.62 -9.09
CA VAL A 150 1.03 -3.83 -8.72
C VAL A 150 1.81 -5.09 -9.09
N ARG A 151 2.38 -5.13 -10.30
CA ARG A 151 3.25 -6.22 -10.76
C ARG A 151 4.43 -6.43 -9.81
N ARG A 152 5.04 -5.34 -9.34
CA ARG A 152 6.15 -5.37 -8.38
C ARG A 152 5.73 -5.90 -7.01
N LEU A 153 4.60 -5.43 -6.46
CA LEU A 153 4.05 -6.00 -5.22
C LEU A 153 3.78 -7.50 -5.34
N ARG A 154 3.20 -7.92 -6.48
CA ARG A 154 2.92 -9.34 -6.75
C ARG A 154 4.21 -10.16 -6.81
N SER A 155 5.28 -9.63 -7.40
CA SER A 155 6.59 -10.29 -7.43
C SER A 155 7.23 -10.44 -6.04
N CYS A 156 6.85 -9.60 -5.08
CA CYS A 156 7.24 -9.73 -3.67
C CYS A 156 6.37 -10.73 -2.89
N GLY A 157 5.34 -11.30 -3.52
CA GLY A 157 4.41 -12.25 -2.89
C GLY A 157 3.22 -11.63 -2.17
N ALA A 158 3.01 -10.31 -2.27
CA ALA A 158 1.88 -9.64 -1.63
C ALA A 158 0.53 -10.17 -2.17
N ILE A 159 -0.46 -10.27 -1.29
CA ILE A 159 -1.83 -10.66 -1.65
C ILE A 159 -2.63 -9.40 -1.97
N LEU A 160 -3.09 -9.27 -3.21
CA LEU A 160 -3.83 -8.10 -3.68
C LEU A 160 -5.32 -8.28 -3.41
N VAL A 161 -5.82 -7.64 -2.35
CA VAL A 161 -7.13 -7.93 -1.75
C VAL A 161 -8.33 -7.22 -2.38
N GLY A 162 -8.12 -6.54 -3.51
CA GLY A 162 -9.19 -5.90 -4.28
C GLY A 162 -9.02 -4.40 -4.50
N LYS A 163 -10.04 -3.83 -5.17
CA LYS A 163 -10.12 -2.45 -5.61
C LYS A 163 -10.87 -1.61 -4.57
N THR A 164 -10.16 -0.71 -3.89
CA THR A 164 -10.74 0.12 -2.83
C THR A 164 -11.63 1.20 -3.43
N ASN A 165 -12.65 1.59 -2.67
CA ASN A 165 -13.52 2.70 -3.03
C ASN A 165 -12.76 4.03 -3.08
N MET A 166 -13.29 4.97 -3.87
CA MET A 166 -12.69 6.27 -4.12
C MET A 166 -13.74 7.31 -4.51
N HIS A 167 -13.41 8.59 -4.33
CA HIS A 167 -14.17 9.65 -4.97
C HIS A 167 -14.05 9.48 -6.49
N GLU A 168 -15.18 9.51 -7.20
CA GLU A 168 -15.25 9.23 -8.64
C GLU A 168 -14.23 10.09 -9.43
N LEU A 169 -13.46 9.43 -10.30
CA LEU A 169 -12.40 10.00 -11.15
C LEU A 169 -11.37 10.86 -10.41
N GLY A 170 -11.21 10.64 -9.12
CA GLY A 170 -10.31 11.44 -8.30
C GLY A 170 -10.75 12.90 -8.12
N ALA A 171 -11.95 13.27 -8.60
CA ALA A 171 -12.44 14.63 -8.73
C ALA A 171 -13.09 15.18 -7.44
N GLY A 172 -12.53 14.83 -6.28
CA GLY A 172 -13.01 15.31 -4.99
C GLY A 172 -12.22 14.80 -3.79
N THR A 173 -12.31 15.56 -2.71
CA THR A 173 -11.49 15.40 -1.50
C THR A 173 -12.25 14.78 -0.33
N SER A 174 -13.53 14.42 -0.52
CA SER A 174 -14.39 13.87 0.53
C SER A 174 -14.44 12.35 0.59
N GLY A 175 -14.26 11.65 -0.54
CA GLY A 175 -14.49 10.21 -0.64
C GLY A 175 -15.96 9.80 -0.83
N ILE A 176 -16.88 10.76 -1.04
CA ILE A 176 -18.28 10.48 -1.41
C ILE A 176 -18.32 9.91 -2.82
N ASN A 177 -18.99 8.77 -2.98
CA ASN A 177 -19.23 8.15 -4.27
C ASN A 177 -20.71 7.76 -4.40
N PRO A 178 -21.48 8.34 -5.35
CA PRO A 178 -22.91 8.08 -5.50
C PRO A 178 -23.23 6.71 -6.09
N HIS A 179 -22.22 6.01 -6.61
CA HIS A 179 -22.39 4.74 -7.31
C HIS A 179 -22.11 3.53 -6.44
N HIS A 180 -21.10 3.64 -5.58
CA HIS A 180 -20.56 2.54 -4.75
C HIS A 180 -20.75 2.79 -3.25
N GLY A 181 -21.42 3.89 -2.88
CA GLY A 181 -21.59 4.34 -1.50
C GLY A 181 -20.40 5.16 -1.00
N THR A 182 -20.61 5.90 0.09
CA THR A 182 -19.58 6.75 0.70
C THR A 182 -18.77 5.96 1.70
N THR A 183 -17.46 5.88 1.50
CA THR A 183 -16.56 5.27 2.51
C THR A 183 -16.63 6.04 3.82
N ARG A 184 -16.92 5.32 4.90
CA ARG A 184 -17.02 5.91 6.25
C ARG A 184 -15.69 5.86 6.98
N ASN A 185 -15.43 6.86 7.81
CA ASN A 185 -14.23 6.91 8.63
C ASN A 185 -14.28 5.87 9.76
N PRO A 186 -13.29 4.98 9.91
CA PRO A 186 -13.29 3.97 10.98
C PRO A 186 -13.28 4.54 12.40
N TYR A 187 -12.82 5.78 12.62
CA TYR A 187 -12.89 6.44 13.92
C TYR A 187 -14.30 6.97 14.24
N ASN A 188 -15.10 7.28 13.21
CA ASN A 188 -16.48 7.73 13.38
C ASN A 188 -17.27 7.55 12.07
N VAL A 189 -18.22 6.61 12.05
CA VAL A 189 -18.99 6.25 10.85
C VAL A 189 -19.88 7.39 10.32
N ALA A 190 -20.15 8.43 11.11
CA ALA A 190 -20.86 9.62 10.67
C ALA A 190 -19.97 10.62 9.89
N ARG A 191 -18.65 10.39 9.85
CA ARG A 191 -17.67 11.27 9.19
C ARG A 191 -17.14 10.67 7.89
N ILE A 192 -16.65 11.55 7.03
CA ILE A 192 -15.97 11.17 5.79
C ILE A 192 -14.60 10.57 6.06
N ALA A 193 -14.19 9.60 5.24
CA ALA A 193 -12.82 9.08 5.25
C ALA A 193 -11.82 10.06 4.58
N GLY A 194 -12.30 11.05 3.84
CA GLY A 194 -11.48 11.90 2.96
C GLY A 194 -11.27 11.25 1.60
N GLY A 195 -10.74 12.01 0.65
CA GLY A 195 -10.59 11.57 -0.73
C GLY A 195 -9.40 12.18 -1.45
N SER A 196 -9.10 11.71 -2.67
CA SER A 196 -9.91 10.70 -3.37
C SER A 196 -9.63 9.24 -2.99
N SER A 197 -8.55 8.92 -2.27
CA SER A 197 -8.20 7.54 -1.84
C SER A 197 -8.93 7.10 -0.56
N SER A 198 -10.26 7.23 -0.56
CA SER A 198 -11.10 7.04 0.64
C SER A 198 -11.06 5.62 1.19
N GLY A 199 -11.31 4.63 0.33
CA GLY A 199 -11.26 3.21 0.68
C GLY A 199 -9.88 2.78 1.13
N SER A 200 -8.82 3.23 0.44
CA SER A 200 -7.42 2.93 0.79
C SER A 200 -7.06 3.37 2.21
N ALA A 201 -7.47 4.58 2.63
CA ALA A 201 -7.18 5.05 3.97
C ALA A 201 -8.01 4.31 5.03
N ALA A 202 -9.30 4.13 4.74
CA ALA A 202 -10.23 3.54 5.68
C ALA A 202 -9.94 2.05 5.94
N VAL A 203 -9.54 1.28 4.92
CA VAL A 203 -9.22 -0.15 5.11
C VAL A 203 -7.97 -0.37 5.98
N VAL A 204 -6.96 0.50 5.83
CA VAL A 204 -5.77 0.50 6.68
C VAL A 204 -6.12 0.97 8.10
N ALA A 205 -6.90 2.04 8.21
CA ALA A 205 -7.37 2.57 9.50
C ALA A 205 -8.30 1.61 10.26
N ALA A 206 -9.00 0.73 9.56
CA ALA A 206 -9.80 -0.34 10.16
C ALA A 206 -8.95 -1.56 10.58
N GLY A 207 -7.66 -1.59 10.23
CA GLY A 207 -6.75 -2.70 10.56
C GLY A 207 -7.00 -3.96 9.72
N LEU A 208 -7.64 -3.84 8.55
CA LEU A 208 -7.88 -4.96 7.66
C LEU A 208 -6.61 -5.32 6.87
N CYS A 209 -5.79 -4.33 6.52
CA CYS A 209 -4.48 -4.54 5.92
C CYS A 209 -3.47 -3.51 6.46
N PRO A 210 -2.16 -3.83 6.50
CA PRO A 210 -1.15 -2.89 6.98
C PRO A 210 -0.87 -1.76 6.00
N ALA A 211 -1.15 -1.96 4.70
CA ALA A 211 -0.97 -0.92 3.70
C ALA A 211 -1.93 -1.03 2.51
N ALA A 212 -2.07 0.07 1.78
CA ALA A 212 -2.83 0.19 0.56
C ALA A 212 -2.16 1.20 -0.40
N LEU A 213 -2.39 1.03 -1.69
CA LEU A 213 -2.00 2.02 -2.70
C LEU A 213 -3.12 3.04 -2.94
N GLY A 214 -2.72 4.27 -3.23
CA GLY A 214 -3.59 5.35 -3.71
C GLY A 214 -2.89 6.19 -4.79
N VAL A 215 -3.53 7.27 -5.22
CA VAL A 215 -2.92 8.26 -6.12
C VAL A 215 -3.22 9.65 -5.59
N ASP A 216 -2.22 10.53 -5.62
CA ASP A 216 -2.25 11.89 -5.06
C ASP A 216 -1.82 12.90 -6.12
N GLY A 217 -2.77 13.68 -6.63
CA GLY A 217 -2.48 14.87 -7.45
C GLY A 217 -2.77 16.20 -6.76
N GLY A 218 -3.57 16.18 -5.70
CA GLY A 218 -3.99 17.37 -4.95
C GLY A 218 -4.18 17.10 -3.47
N GLY A 219 -3.47 16.11 -2.92
CA GLY A 219 -3.64 15.65 -1.54
C GLY A 219 -4.41 14.34 -1.41
N SER A 220 -4.75 13.67 -2.51
CA SER A 220 -5.66 12.51 -2.49
C SER A 220 -5.13 11.26 -1.78
N VAL A 221 -3.87 11.22 -1.35
CA VAL A 221 -3.33 10.22 -0.41
C VAL A 221 -3.18 10.84 0.97
N ARG A 222 -2.59 12.05 1.05
CA ARG A 222 -2.27 12.71 2.33
C ARG A 222 -3.51 13.15 3.13
N MET A 223 -4.53 13.69 2.48
CA MET A 223 -5.77 14.13 3.13
C MET A 223 -6.56 12.98 3.75
N PRO A 224 -6.92 11.89 3.02
CA PRO A 224 -7.63 10.78 3.65
C PRO A 224 -6.77 10.08 4.71
N ALA A 225 -5.44 10.04 4.55
CA ALA A 225 -4.55 9.52 5.59
C ALA A 225 -4.62 10.34 6.89
N ALA A 226 -4.58 11.68 6.79
CA ALA A 226 -4.71 12.57 7.94
C ALA A 226 -6.08 12.42 8.64
N LEU A 227 -7.17 12.30 7.88
CA LEU A 227 -8.51 12.14 8.44
C LEU A 227 -8.75 10.76 9.06
N CYS A 228 -8.12 9.72 8.51
CA CYS A 228 -8.23 8.35 9.00
C CYS A 228 -7.08 7.94 9.94
N GLY A 229 -6.23 8.86 10.39
CA GLY A 229 -5.17 8.56 11.37
C GLY A 229 -4.18 7.48 10.92
N VAL A 230 -3.78 7.50 9.64
CA VAL A 230 -2.78 6.57 9.06
C VAL A 230 -1.65 7.36 8.38
N VAL A 231 -0.54 6.68 8.07
CA VAL A 231 0.56 7.28 7.31
C VAL A 231 0.12 7.44 5.86
N GLY A 232 0.33 8.63 5.29
CA GLY A 232 0.08 8.93 3.87
C GLY A 232 1.34 9.48 3.22
N PHE A 233 1.99 8.68 2.37
CA PHE A 233 3.22 9.06 1.69
C PHE A 233 2.97 9.32 0.20
N LYS A 234 3.29 10.53 -0.26
CA LYS A 234 3.32 10.91 -1.67
C LYS A 234 4.78 11.08 -2.13
N PRO A 235 5.34 10.12 -2.88
CA PRO A 235 6.69 10.22 -3.43
C PRO A 235 6.89 11.44 -4.33
N SER A 236 8.16 11.72 -4.66
CA SER A 236 8.53 12.66 -5.71
C SER A 236 8.00 12.24 -7.07
N PHE A 237 7.80 13.23 -7.93
CA PHE A 237 7.32 13.00 -9.29
C PHE A 237 8.24 12.04 -10.06
N GLY A 238 7.64 11.07 -10.77
CA GLY A 238 8.37 10.11 -11.60
C GLY A 238 9.16 9.04 -10.83
N ARG A 239 8.98 8.95 -9.50
CA ARG A 239 9.65 7.94 -8.68
C ARG A 239 9.03 6.55 -8.80
N ILE A 240 7.72 6.49 -9.01
CA ILE A 240 6.96 5.28 -9.28
C ILE A 240 6.42 5.41 -10.69
N SER A 241 6.49 4.32 -11.46
CA SER A 241 5.94 4.28 -12.81
C SER A 241 4.43 4.51 -12.81
N HIS A 242 3.95 5.34 -13.75
CA HIS A 242 2.53 5.57 -14.01
C HIS A 242 1.89 4.55 -14.95
N SER A 243 2.65 3.53 -15.37
CA SER A 243 2.10 2.47 -16.22
C SER A 243 0.96 1.75 -15.50
N GLY A 244 -0.20 1.68 -16.17
CA GLY A 244 -1.43 1.07 -15.65
C GLY A 244 -2.22 1.95 -14.66
N ILE A 245 -1.95 3.26 -14.58
CA ILE A 245 -2.77 4.21 -13.80
C ILE A 245 -3.70 4.96 -14.75
N LEU A 246 -4.96 5.21 -14.35
CA LEU A 246 -5.85 6.07 -15.14
C LEU A 246 -5.23 7.48 -15.31
N PRO A 247 -5.16 8.04 -16.53
CA PRO A 247 -4.45 9.29 -16.82
C PRO A 247 -5.30 10.52 -16.47
N LEU A 248 -5.75 10.62 -15.21
CA LEU A 248 -6.67 11.67 -14.77
C LEU A 248 -5.98 13.02 -14.51
N ASN A 249 -4.70 12.98 -14.12
CA ASN A 249 -3.92 14.14 -13.70
C ASN A 249 -2.40 13.91 -13.87
N TRP A 250 -1.97 13.54 -15.08
CA TRP A 250 -0.62 13.01 -15.37
C TRP A 250 0.57 13.87 -14.91
N THR A 251 0.42 15.19 -14.74
CA THR A 251 1.54 16.08 -14.37
C THR A 251 1.73 16.16 -12.85
N VAL A 252 0.72 15.75 -12.07
CA VAL A 252 0.70 15.93 -10.61
C VAL A 252 0.32 14.66 -9.85
N GLY A 253 -0.47 13.78 -10.46
CA GLY A 253 -1.08 12.62 -9.82
C GLY A 253 -0.12 11.46 -9.68
N MET A 254 0.49 11.28 -8.52
CA MET A 254 1.50 10.24 -8.26
C MET A 254 0.91 9.06 -7.50
N VAL A 255 1.34 7.84 -7.81
CA VAL A 255 1.06 6.68 -6.93
C VAL A 255 1.62 7.01 -5.54
N GLY A 256 0.80 6.82 -4.52
CA GLY A 256 1.17 7.02 -3.12
C GLY A 256 0.75 5.84 -2.25
N ILE A 257 1.22 5.88 -1.01
CA ILE A 257 1.09 4.77 -0.07
C ILE A 257 0.32 5.25 1.14
N LEU A 258 -0.65 4.43 1.58
CA LEU A 258 -1.33 4.57 2.84
C LEU A 258 -0.96 3.38 3.71
N ALA A 259 -0.44 3.61 4.91
CA ALA A 259 0.09 2.53 5.75
C ALA A 259 -0.18 2.73 7.24
N ALA A 260 -0.20 1.62 7.98
CA ALA A 260 -0.42 1.63 9.42
C ALA A 260 0.73 2.31 10.17
N THR A 261 1.97 2.14 9.68
CA THR A 261 3.17 2.76 10.24
C THR A 261 4.10 3.30 9.14
N VAL A 262 5.14 4.05 9.53
CA VAL A 262 6.11 4.62 8.59
C VAL A 262 7.00 3.51 8.01
N GLU A 263 7.32 2.50 8.81
CA GLU A 263 8.05 1.30 8.44
C GLU A 263 7.29 0.51 7.37
N ASP A 264 5.97 0.37 7.53
CA ASP A 264 5.15 -0.28 6.52
C ASP A 264 5.13 0.50 5.20
N ALA A 265 5.05 1.85 5.29
CA ALA A 265 5.14 2.71 4.11
C ALA A 265 6.49 2.57 3.39
N LEU A 266 7.58 2.46 4.16
CA LEU A 266 8.94 2.25 3.65
C LEU A 266 9.06 0.93 2.89
N LEU A 267 8.59 -0.19 3.46
CA LEU A 267 8.66 -1.50 2.82
C LEU A 267 7.86 -1.55 1.52
N VAL A 268 6.66 -0.96 1.51
CA VAL A 268 5.85 -0.85 0.29
C VAL A 268 6.53 0.05 -0.74
N TYR A 269 7.12 1.16 -0.30
CA TYR A 269 7.83 2.07 -1.19
C TYR A 269 9.06 1.43 -1.85
N ALA A 270 9.84 0.67 -1.09
CA ALA A 270 10.95 -0.13 -1.61
C ALA A 270 10.46 -1.14 -2.66
N ALA A 271 9.32 -1.79 -2.41
CA ALA A 271 8.74 -2.74 -3.36
C ALA A 271 8.32 -2.08 -4.68
N ILE A 272 7.65 -0.92 -4.64
CA ILE A 272 7.00 -0.34 -5.83
C ILE A 272 7.85 0.68 -6.60
N THR A 273 9.00 1.07 -6.07
CA THR A 273 9.89 1.99 -6.77
C THR A 273 10.59 1.29 -7.92
N SER A 274 10.30 1.71 -9.17
CA SER A 274 10.99 1.17 -10.35
C SER A 274 12.25 2.00 -10.68
N PRO A 275 13.30 1.37 -11.24
CA PRO A 275 14.36 2.11 -11.91
C PRO A 275 13.76 2.93 -13.07
N LYS A 276 14.23 4.16 -13.28
CA LYS A 276 13.84 4.96 -14.45
C LYS A 276 14.33 4.28 -15.73
N SER A 277 13.53 4.35 -16.80
CA SER A 277 13.99 4.11 -18.17
C SER A 277 15.11 5.10 -18.51
N SER A 278 16.08 4.66 -19.32
CA SER A 278 17.41 5.25 -19.60
C SER A 278 17.49 6.70 -20.10
N ASP A 279 16.39 7.46 -20.11
CA ASP A 279 16.27 8.75 -20.79
C ASP A 279 16.15 9.97 -19.84
N GLN A 280 16.44 9.79 -18.54
CA GLN A 280 16.45 10.89 -17.56
C GLN A 280 17.59 10.76 -16.55
N SER A 281 18.22 11.89 -16.21
CA SER A 281 19.50 12.04 -15.48
C SER A 281 19.68 11.21 -14.20
N GLU A 282 20.94 10.88 -13.90
CA GLU A 282 21.49 10.01 -12.83
C GLU A 282 21.09 10.33 -11.36
N THR A 283 20.33 11.39 -11.11
CA THR A 283 20.02 11.90 -9.75
C THR A 283 18.92 11.13 -9.00
N ALA A 284 18.56 9.91 -9.43
CA ALA A 284 17.37 9.19 -8.95
C ALA A 284 17.65 7.93 -8.11
N GLN A 285 18.68 7.92 -7.26
CA GLN A 285 18.87 6.81 -6.29
C GLN A 285 17.79 6.83 -5.20
N VAL A 286 17.30 5.68 -4.73
CA VAL A 286 16.53 5.65 -3.48
C VAL A 286 17.56 5.67 -2.37
N ARG A 287 17.64 6.77 -1.63
CA ARG A 287 18.47 6.86 -0.44
C ARG A 287 17.55 6.84 0.77
N PHE A 288 17.72 5.84 1.60
CA PHE A 288 17.09 5.81 2.91
C PHE A 288 18.12 6.28 3.93
N ILE A 289 17.73 7.26 4.74
CA ILE A 289 18.59 7.79 5.78
C ILE A 289 18.01 7.33 7.10
N PHE A 290 18.79 6.53 7.80
CA PHE A 290 18.45 6.04 9.11
C PHE A 290 19.27 6.82 10.12
N SER A 291 18.61 7.57 11.00
CA SER A 291 19.27 8.23 12.12
C SER A 291 18.98 7.44 13.38
N SER A 292 20.01 6.99 14.11
CA SER A 292 19.85 6.31 15.40
C SER A 292 19.41 7.26 16.53
N HIS A 293 19.24 8.56 16.27
CA HIS A 293 18.86 9.57 17.26
C HIS A 293 17.48 10.19 17.03
N TYR A 294 16.88 9.97 15.85
CA TYR A 294 15.54 10.45 15.51
C TYR A 294 14.79 9.32 14.82
N ASN A 295 13.53 9.10 15.22
CA ASN A 295 12.61 8.17 14.55
C ASN A 295 12.71 8.29 13.00
N LEU A 296 12.51 7.16 12.30
CA LEU A 296 12.62 7.03 10.84
C LEU A 296 12.14 8.27 10.09
N THR A 297 13.07 9.02 9.50
CA THR A 297 12.77 10.20 8.68
C THR A 297 12.91 9.83 7.22
N LEU A 298 11.78 9.77 6.51
CA LEU A 298 11.77 9.52 5.08
C LEU A 298 12.16 10.81 4.33
N GLY A 299 13.46 11.04 4.19
CA GLY A 299 14.04 12.18 3.46
C GLY A 299 14.29 11.87 1.98
N ILE A 300 14.26 12.91 1.14
CA ILE A 300 14.64 12.85 -0.28
C ILE A 300 15.76 13.87 -0.47
N PHE A 301 16.89 13.45 -1.07
CA PHE A 301 17.94 14.33 -1.59
C PHE A 301 18.06 14.12 -3.10
#